data_AF-A0A930B942-F1
#
_entry.id   AF-A0A930B942-F1
#
_cell.length_a   1.000
_cell.length_b   1.000
_cell.length_c   1.000
_cell.angle_alpha   90.00
_cell.angle_beta   90.00
_cell.angle_gamma   90.00
#
_symmetry.space_group_name_H-M   'P 1'
#
loop_
_entity.id
_entity.type
_entity.pdbx_description
1 polymer ?
#
loop_
_entity_poly.entity_id
_entity_poly.type
_entity_poly.pdbx_seq_one_letter_code
_entity_poly.pdbx_strand_id
1 'polypeptide(L)'
;MTKEELARAIATGIIETGIEGDYGSVSCSTAGDYPSIGVSQWEGERANRLLENISGEAHYAYRSYSDLRYSEELLGLKELLMSDEGQRAQLNMLAEDCEDYVETLWEVPDLDDTRCTIYAGMWCPTSETVVRNFLMRRQERGYDLRNINVIYELFR
;
A
#
# COMPACT_ATOMS: atom_id res chain seq x y z
N MET A 1 5.79 -19.78 -1.39
CA MET A 1 5.15 -18.70 -2.16
C MET A 1 6.23 -17.98 -2.94
N THR A 2 5.91 -17.49 -4.13
CA THR A 2 6.80 -16.60 -4.90
C THR A 2 6.80 -15.19 -4.30
N LYS A 3 7.67 -14.31 -4.81
CA LYS A 3 7.71 -12.90 -4.40
C LYS A 3 6.36 -12.23 -4.67
N GLU A 4 5.81 -12.45 -5.86
CA GLU A 4 4.56 -11.86 -6.35
C GLU A 4 3.35 -12.36 -5.56
N GLU A 5 3.34 -13.64 -5.18
CA GLU A 5 2.31 -14.21 -4.31
C GLU A 5 2.34 -13.59 -2.90
N LEU A 6 3.54 -13.37 -2.33
CA LEU A 6 3.72 -12.73 -1.03
C LEU A 6 3.33 -11.25 -1.08
N ALA A 7 3.78 -10.53 -2.10
CA ALA A 7 3.48 -9.12 -2.29
C ALA A 7 1.98 -8.88 -2.42
N ARG A 8 1.29 -9.72 -3.21
CA ARG A 8 -0.18 -9.68 -3.31
C ARG A 8 -0.87 -10.00 -1.98
N ALA A 9 -0.34 -10.92 -1.17
CA ALA A 9 -0.89 -11.23 0.14
C ALA A 9 -0.71 -10.07 1.14
N ILE A 10 0.44 -9.39 1.11
CA ILE A 10 0.70 -8.16 1.90
C ILE A 10 -0.29 -7.06 1.49
N ALA A 11 -0.38 -6.77 0.19
CA ALA A 11 -1.31 -5.76 -0.33
C ALA A 11 -2.76 -6.05 0.07
N THR A 12 -3.18 -7.30 -0.02
CA THR A 12 -4.52 -7.73 0.43
C THR A 12 -4.70 -7.47 1.92
N GLY A 13 -3.71 -7.81 2.74
CA GLY A 13 -3.74 -7.54 4.19
C GLY A 13 -3.84 -6.06 4.52
N ILE A 14 -3.06 -5.19 3.86
CA ILE A 14 -3.12 -3.73 4.02
C ILE A 14 -4.53 -3.22 3.71
N ILE A 15 -5.10 -3.66 2.58
CA ILE A 15 -6.43 -3.25 2.13
C ILE A 15 -7.52 -3.73 3.09
N GLU A 16 -7.54 -5.01 3.45
CA GLU A 16 -8.60 -5.60 4.30
C GLU A 16 -8.59 -5.03 5.72
N THR A 17 -7.42 -4.65 6.22
CA THR A 17 -7.29 -4.02 7.54
C THR A 17 -7.51 -2.51 7.52
N GLY A 18 -7.40 -1.87 6.35
CA GLY A 18 -7.52 -0.42 6.21
C GLY A 18 -6.39 0.35 6.92
N ILE A 19 -5.20 -0.24 7.06
CA ILE A 19 -4.05 0.38 7.76
C ILE A 19 -3.66 1.72 7.12
N GLU A 20 -3.74 1.83 5.79
CA GLU A 20 -3.37 3.05 5.06
C GLU A 20 -4.56 3.89 4.59
N GLY A 21 -5.73 3.27 4.38
CA GLY A 21 -6.91 3.96 3.86
C GLY A 21 -7.94 3.02 3.26
N ASP A 22 -9.03 3.61 2.76
CA ASP A 22 -10.07 2.89 2.02
C ASP A 22 -9.95 3.10 0.51
N TYR A 23 -10.62 2.25 -0.28
CA TYR A 23 -10.59 2.34 -1.74
C TYR A 23 -11.04 3.70 -2.28
N GLY A 24 -11.99 4.35 -1.62
CA GLY A 24 -12.59 5.61 -2.05
C GLY A 24 -11.94 6.84 -1.45
N SER A 25 -10.76 6.70 -0.84
CA SER A 25 -10.09 7.80 -0.16
C SER A 25 -9.61 8.81 -1.19
N VAL A 26 -10.02 10.07 -1.03
CA VAL A 26 -9.59 11.19 -1.86
C VAL A 26 -9.36 12.38 -0.94
N SER A 27 -8.15 12.91 -0.95
CA SER A 27 -7.77 14.07 -0.15
C SER A 27 -6.85 15.00 -0.94
N CYS A 28 -6.66 16.22 -0.44
CA CYS A 28 -5.66 17.12 -0.99
C CYS A 28 -4.31 16.78 -0.38
N SER A 29 -3.29 16.58 -1.21
CA SER A 29 -1.93 16.37 -0.71
C SER A 29 -1.46 17.55 0.15
N THR A 30 -0.66 17.24 1.17
CA THR A 30 0.02 18.26 1.97
C THR A 30 1.18 18.94 1.23
N ALA A 31 1.65 18.37 0.12
CA ALA A 31 2.80 18.86 -0.63
C ALA A 31 2.42 19.66 -1.90
N GLY A 32 1.14 19.75 -2.25
CA GLY A 32 0.68 20.61 -3.33
C GLY A 32 -0.79 20.44 -3.70
N ASP A 33 -1.25 21.19 -4.71
CA ASP A 33 -2.61 21.11 -5.24
C ASP A 33 -2.76 19.90 -6.17
N TYR A 34 -2.70 18.70 -5.62
CA TYR A 34 -2.94 17.45 -6.34
C TYR A 34 -3.64 16.44 -5.43
N PRO A 35 -4.43 15.54 -6.02
CA PRO A 35 -5.17 14.58 -5.24
C PRO A 35 -4.25 13.48 -4.70
N SER A 36 -4.48 13.10 -3.45
CA SER A 36 -3.97 11.88 -2.85
C SER A 36 -5.13 10.86 -2.79
N ILE A 37 -4.95 9.70 -3.43
CA ILE A 37 -6.06 8.80 -3.75
C ILE A 37 -5.83 7.34 -3.36
N GLY A 38 -6.93 6.65 -3.06
CA GLY A 38 -6.99 5.21 -2.89
C GLY A 38 -6.37 4.69 -1.59
N VAL A 39 -6.27 3.36 -1.52
CA VAL A 39 -5.86 2.62 -0.30
C VAL A 39 -4.47 2.95 0.19
N SER A 40 -3.56 3.44 -0.67
CA SER A 40 -2.19 3.81 -0.29
C SER A 40 -1.91 5.31 -0.46
N GLN A 41 -2.98 6.13 -0.58
CA GLN A 41 -2.85 7.58 -0.68
C GLN A 41 -1.87 8.00 -1.81
N TRP A 42 -1.93 7.34 -2.96
CA TRP A 42 -1.04 7.60 -4.08
C TRP A 42 -1.17 9.05 -4.55
N GLU A 43 -0.03 9.65 -4.89
CA GLU A 43 0.11 11.05 -5.24
C GLU A 43 0.85 11.23 -6.58
N GLY A 44 0.61 12.36 -7.25
CA GLY A 44 1.33 12.76 -8.47
C GLY A 44 1.29 11.69 -9.57
N GLU A 45 2.45 11.35 -10.12
CA GLU A 45 2.55 10.35 -11.21
C GLU A 45 2.02 8.97 -10.83
N ARG A 46 2.09 8.59 -9.55
CA ARG A 46 1.53 7.30 -9.10
C ARG A 46 0.00 7.35 -9.11
N ALA A 47 -0.60 8.44 -8.65
CA ALA A 47 -2.05 8.66 -8.76
C ALA A 47 -2.50 8.65 -10.22
N ASN A 48 -1.77 9.34 -11.10
CA ASN A 48 -2.10 9.38 -12.53
C ASN A 48 -2.02 8.00 -13.16
N ARG A 49 -0.94 7.25 -12.89
CA ARG A 49 -0.80 5.87 -13.37
C ARG A 49 -1.96 4.97 -12.91
N LEU A 50 -2.40 5.10 -11.66
CA LEU A 50 -3.56 4.35 -11.18
C LEU A 50 -4.80 4.64 -12.03
N LEU A 51 -5.11 5.92 -12.22
CA LEU A 51 -6.29 6.37 -12.97
C LEU A 51 -6.24 5.97 -14.45
N GLU A 52 -5.05 6.01 -15.07
CA GLU A 52 -4.85 5.56 -16.45
C GLU A 52 -5.08 4.06 -16.66
N ASN A 53 -4.96 3.25 -15.60
CA ASN A 53 -5.19 1.81 -15.65
C ASN A 53 -6.65 1.40 -15.37
N ILE A 54 -7.55 2.37 -15.19
CA ILE A 54 -8.99 2.12 -15.07
C ILE A 54 -9.67 2.59 -16.36
N SER A 55 -10.47 1.71 -16.96
CA SER A 55 -11.10 1.95 -18.27
C SER A 55 -12.05 3.15 -18.22
N GLY A 56 -11.69 4.20 -18.97
CA GLY A 56 -12.56 5.36 -19.23
C GLY A 56 -12.02 6.71 -18.76
N GLU A 57 -10.89 6.79 -18.05
CA GLU A 57 -10.63 7.97 -17.19
C GLU A 57 -9.25 8.62 -17.30
N ALA A 58 -8.83 8.88 -18.54
CA ALA A 58 -8.01 10.07 -18.82
C ALA A 58 -8.67 11.38 -18.32
N HIS A 59 -9.99 11.35 -18.01
CA HIS A 59 -10.76 12.47 -17.49
C HIS A 59 -10.32 12.96 -16.10
N TYR A 60 -9.91 12.06 -15.20
CA TYR A 60 -9.49 12.45 -13.85
C TYR A 60 -7.97 12.58 -13.70
N ALA A 61 -7.20 11.84 -14.51
CA ALA A 61 -5.75 11.89 -14.50
C ALA A 61 -5.23 13.31 -14.78
N TYR A 62 -4.12 13.68 -14.13
CA TYR A 62 -3.42 14.96 -14.28
C TYR A 62 -4.20 16.20 -13.83
N ARG A 63 -5.36 16.04 -13.20
CA ARG A 63 -6.14 17.15 -12.66
C ARG A 63 -5.71 17.51 -11.25
N SER A 64 -5.76 18.80 -10.95
CA SER A 64 -5.47 19.31 -9.61
C SER A 64 -6.63 18.98 -8.65
N TYR A 65 -6.35 18.89 -7.35
CA TYR A 65 -7.40 18.64 -6.37
C TYR A 65 -8.44 19.76 -6.37
N SER A 66 -7.98 21.01 -6.45
CA SER A 66 -8.85 22.18 -6.52
C SER A 66 -9.76 22.15 -7.75
N ASP A 67 -9.25 21.76 -8.91
CA ASP A 67 -10.06 21.66 -10.14
C ASP A 67 -11.19 20.62 -9.97
N LEU A 68 -10.87 19.42 -9.48
CA LEU A 68 -11.86 18.38 -9.17
C LEU A 68 -12.90 18.84 -8.13
N ARG A 69 -12.46 19.64 -7.15
CA ARG A 69 -13.35 20.20 -6.13
C ARG A 69 -14.29 21.26 -6.70
N TYR A 70 -13.78 22.20 -7.49
CA TYR A 70 -14.57 23.30 -8.04
C TYR A 70 -15.51 22.84 -9.16
N SER A 71 -15.19 21.74 -9.83
CA SER A 71 -16.05 21.07 -10.81
C SER A 71 -17.08 20.12 -10.17
N GLU A 72 -17.07 19.94 -8.85
CA GLU A 72 -17.94 19.02 -8.10
C GLU A 72 -17.74 17.53 -8.45
N GLU A 73 -16.56 17.15 -8.92
CA GLU A 73 -16.28 15.81 -9.46
C GLU A 73 -15.58 14.86 -8.47
N LEU A 74 -15.31 15.31 -7.25
CA LEU A 74 -14.70 14.47 -6.20
C LEU A 74 -15.53 13.22 -5.87
N LEU A 75 -16.86 13.31 -5.94
CA LEU A 75 -17.73 12.16 -5.71
C LEU A 75 -17.62 11.14 -6.85
N GLY A 76 -17.58 11.60 -8.10
CA GLY A 76 -17.40 10.75 -9.27
C GLY A 76 -16.06 10.01 -9.24
N LEU A 77 -14.98 10.72 -8.88
CA LEU A 77 -13.67 10.11 -8.66
C LEU A 77 -13.71 9.06 -7.54
N LYS A 78 -14.41 9.32 -6.43
CA LYS A 78 -14.56 8.35 -5.36
C LYS A 78 -15.34 7.11 -5.81
N GLU A 79 -16.44 7.28 -6.52
CA GLU A 79 -17.25 6.18 -7.06
C GLU A 79 -16.46 5.32 -8.04
N LEU A 80 -15.66 5.96 -8.90
CA LEU A 80 -14.72 5.27 -9.76
C LEU A 80 -13.77 4.38 -8.96
N LEU A 81 -13.06 4.95 -7.99
CA LEU A 81 -12.05 4.21 -7.23
C LEU A 81 -12.65 3.01 -6.49
N MET A 82 -13.93 3.12 -6.09
CA MET A 82 -14.68 2.05 -5.44
C MET A 82 -15.30 1.02 -6.42
N SER A 83 -15.25 1.25 -7.73
CA SER A 83 -15.73 0.28 -8.73
C SER A 83 -14.91 -1.01 -8.72
N ASP A 84 -15.44 -2.12 -9.25
CA ASP A 84 -14.71 -3.39 -9.32
C ASP A 84 -13.37 -3.25 -10.06
N GLU A 85 -13.35 -2.42 -11.11
CA GLU A 85 -12.13 -2.13 -11.87
C GLU A 85 -11.16 -1.25 -11.08
N GLY A 86 -11.66 -0.21 -10.40
CA GLY A 86 -10.86 0.64 -9.52
C GLY A 86 -10.23 -0.14 -8.37
N GLN A 87 -10.99 -1.01 -7.70
CA GLN A 87 -10.48 -1.87 -6.64
C GLN A 87 -9.43 -2.86 -7.16
N ARG A 88 -9.62 -3.40 -8.36
CA ARG A 88 -8.66 -4.30 -9.00
C ARG A 88 -7.35 -3.58 -9.36
N ALA A 89 -7.44 -2.37 -9.92
CA ALA A 89 -6.28 -1.56 -10.27
C ALA A 89 -5.48 -1.19 -9.02
N GLN A 90 -6.15 -0.76 -7.95
CA GLN A 90 -5.52 -0.46 -6.67
C GLN A 90 -4.83 -1.68 -6.04
N LEU A 91 -5.46 -2.86 -6.05
CA LEU A 91 -4.82 -4.09 -5.57
C LEU A 91 -3.59 -4.47 -6.39
N ASN A 92 -3.66 -4.35 -7.71
CA ASN A 92 -2.53 -4.71 -8.57
C ASN A 92 -1.35 -3.75 -8.36
N MET A 93 -1.61 -2.44 -8.33
CA MET A 93 -0.57 -1.44 -8.10
C MET A 93 0.06 -1.58 -6.71
N LEU A 94 -0.75 -1.77 -5.66
CA LEU A 94 -0.22 -2.00 -4.32
C LEU A 94 0.58 -3.30 -4.23
N ALA A 95 0.17 -4.36 -4.95
CA ALA A 95 0.93 -5.59 -5.01
C ALA A 95 2.29 -5.41 -5.69
N GLU A 96 2.37 -4.59 -6.76
CA GLU A 96 3.65 -4.22 -7.38
C GLU A 96 4.53 -3.46 -6.39
N ASP A 97 3.98 -2.47 -5.68
CA ASP A 97 4.71 -1.72 -4.64
C ASP A 97 5.22 -2.65 -3.52
N CYS A 98 4.42 -3.65 -3.14
CA CYS A 98 4.78 -4.61 -2.09
C CYS A 98 5.89 -5.58 -2.49
N GLU A 99 6.27 -5.69 -3.77
CA GLU A 99 7.42 -6.51 -4.16
C GLU A 99 8.71 -5.98 -3.54
N ASP A 100 8.89 -4.66 -3.51
CA ASP A 100 10.02 -4.01 -2.85
C ASP A 100 10.03 -4.30 -1.33
N TYR A 101 8.84 -4.42 -0.73
CA TYR A 101 8.72 -4.80 0.69
C TYR A 101 9.21 -6.22 0.91
N VAL A 102 8.81 -7.16 0.04
CA VAL A 102 9.24 -8.55 0.13
C VAL A 102 10.75 -8.67 -0.05
N GLU A 103 11.32 -8.00 -1.06
CA GLU A 103 12.78 -8.02 -1.30
C GLU A 103 13.55 -7.50 -0.09
N THR A 104 13.09 -6.37 0.46
CA THR A 104 13.72 -5.77 1.64
C THR A 104 13.57 -6.65 2.89
N LEU A 105 12.41 -7.26 3.10
CA LEU A 105 12.16 -8.13 4.26
C LEU A 105 12.90 -9.46 4.20
N TRP A 106 13.17 -10.00 3.00
CA TRP A 106 13.98 -11.21 2.82
C TRP A 106 15.45 -11.03 3.18
N GLU A 107 15.92 -9.80 3.36
CA GLU A 107 17.24 -9.55 3.94
C GLU A 107 17.32 -9.89 5.43
N VAL A 108 16.18 -10.09 6.12
CA VAL A 108 16.11 -10.51 7.53
C VAL A 108 16.18 -12.04 7.62
N PRO A 109 17.30 -12.64 8.09
CA PRO A 109 17.52 -14.07 7.93
C PRO A 109 16.48 -14.99 8.60
N ASP A 110 15.90 -14.57 9.72
CA ASP A 110 14.92 -15.37 10.47
C ASP A 110 13.46 -15.02 10.17
N LEU A 111 13.19 -14.14 9.19
CA LEU A 111 11.84 -13.80 8.73
C LEU A 111 11.44 -14.65 7.50
N ASP A 112 11.57 -15.97 7.62
CA ASP A 112 11.32 -16.94 6.55
C ASP A 112 9.95 -17.66 6.67
N ASP A 113 9.23 -17.52 7.79
CA ASP A 113 7.82 -17.94 7.89
C ASP A 113 6.92 -16.95 7.13
N THR A 114 6.21 -17.47 6.13
CA THR A 114 5.35 -16.68 5.23
C THR A 114 4.35 -15.79 5.97
N ARG A 115 3.74 -16.27 7.07
CA ARG A 115 2.74 -15.48 7.82
C ARG A 115 3.40 -14.31 8.53
N CYS A 116 4.60 -14.54 9.05
CA CYS A 116 5.41 -13.52 9.70
C CYS A 116 5.87 -12.46 8.69
N THR A 117 6.34 -12.87 7.52
CA THR A 117 6.70 -11.96 6.42
C THR A 117 5.50 -11.12 5.97
N ILE A 118 4.32 -11.73 5.78
CA ILE A 118 3.10 -11.01 5.37
C ILE A 118 2.73 -9.96 6.42
N TYR A 119 2.65 -10.35 7.70
CA TYR A 119 2.26 -9.43 8.76
C TYR A 119 3.28 -8.29 8.91
N ALA A 120 4.58 -8.57 8.85
CA ALA A 120 5.62 -7.55 8.86
C ALA A 120 5.52 -6.60 7.66
N GLY A 121 5.23 -7.14 6.47
CA GLY A 121 5.04 -6.39 5.23
C GLY A 121 3.92 -5.36 5.31
N MET A 122 2.85 -5.65 6.07
CA MET A 122 1.75 -4.71 6.28
C MET A 122 2.16 -3.44 7.04
N TRP A 123 3.35 -3.43 7.68
CA TRP A 123 3.91 -2.26 8.37
C TRP A 123 4.96 -1.51 7.54
N CYS A 124 5.38 -2.06 6.40
CA CYS A 124 6.34 -1.43 5.48
C CYS A 124 5.89 -0.12 4.82
N PRO A 125 4.59 0.21 4.64
CA PRO A 125 4.20 1.46 3.99
C PRO A 125 4.74 2.73 4.63
N THR A 126 5.04 2.70 5.94
CA THR A 126 5.72 3.81 6.61
C THR A 126 7.19 3.94 6.19
N SER A 127 7.88 2.79 6.08
CA SER A 127 9.22 2.63 5.49
C SER A 127 9.67 1.18 5.64
N GLU A 128 9.81 0.46 4.53
CA GLU A 128 10.32 -0.91 4.44
C GLU A 128 11.73 -1.03 5.02
N THR A 129 12.59 -0.04 4.75
CA THR A 129 13.94 0.05 5.30
C THR A 129 13.95 0.14 6.84
N VAL A 130 13.05 0.93 7.44
CA VAL A 130 12.96 1.05 8.91
C VAL A 130 12.45 -0.25 9.52
N VAL A 131 11.43 -0.87 8.93
CA VAL A 131 10.88 -2.15 9.39
C VAL A 131 11.94 -3.25 9.35
N ARG A 132 12.68 -3.38 8.23
CA ARG A 132 13.79 -4.34 8.12
C ARG A 132 14.83 -4.12 9.22
N ASN A 133 15.34 -2.90 9.36
CA ASN A 133 16.36 -2.59 10.36
C ASN A 133 15.87 -2.85 11.79
N PHE A 134 14.59 -2.59 12.06
CA PHE A 134 13.98 -2.92 13.34
C PHE A 134 13.99 -4.44 13.57
N LEU A 135 13.52 -5.23 12.62
CA LEU A 135 13.46 -6.69 12.73
C LEU A 135 14.84 -7.33 12.85
N MET A 136 15.83 -6.91 12.06
CA MET A 136 17.22 -7.39 12.18
C MET A 136 17.75 -7.20 13.61
N ARG A 137 17.51 -6.03 14.23
CA ARG A 137 17.92 -5.78 15.62
C ARG A 137 17.18 -6.63 16.64
N ARG A 138 15.94 -7.06 16.36
CA ARG A 138 15.20 -7.99 17.22
C ARG A 138 15.77 -9.39 17.11
N GLN A 139 16.10 -9.82 15.90
CA GLN A 139 16.79 -11.09 15.67
C GLN A 139 18.14 -11.14 16.41
N GLU A 140 18.96 -10.09 16.31
CA GLU A 140 20.23 -9.97 17.05
C GLU A 140 20.06 -10.08 18.58
N ARG A 141 18.88 -9.73 19.10
CA ARG A 141 18.54 -9.82 20.53
C ARG A 141 17.89 -11.15 20.91
N GLY A 142 17.82 -12.11 19.99
CA GLY A 142 17.29 -13.47 20.23
C GLY A 142 15.77 -13.59 20.12
N TYR A 143 15.08 -12.67 19.45
CA TYR A 143 13.65 -12.80 19.18
C TYR A 143 13.42 -13.82 18.06
N ASP A 144 12.46 -14.72 18.25
CA ASP A 144 12.06 -15.70 17.24
C ASP A 144 11.10 -15.07 16.22
N LEU A 145 11.64 -14.59 15.10
CA LEU A 145 10.87 -13.96 14.02
C LEU A 145 10.05 -14.94 13.19
N ARG A 146 10.17 -16.26 13.45
CA ARG A 146 9.31 -17.29 12.84
C ARG A 146 8.01 -17.50 13.62
N ASN A 147 7.89 -16.86 14.78
CA ASN A 147 6.70 -16.94 15.62
C ASN A 147 5.79 -15.72 15.41
N ILE A 148 4.63 -15.96 14.82
CA ILE A 148 3.66 -14.89 14.53
C ILE A 148 3.24 -14.09 15.77
N ASN A 149 3.19 -14.70 16.95
CA ASN A 149 2.86 -13.97 18.18
C ASN A 149 3.97 -13.02 18.59
N VAL A 150 5.24 -13.38 18.35
CA VAL A 150 6.39 -12.49 18.59
C VAL A 150 6.32 -11.31 17.64
N ILE A 151 6.08 -11.56 16.35
CA ILE A 151 5.92 -10.51 15.34
C ILE A 151 4.76 -9.58 15.69
N TYR A 152 3.61 -10.15 16.04
CA TYR A 152 2.43 -9.38 16.44
C TYR A 152 2.73 -8.44 17.61
N GLU A 153 3.35 -8.93 18.68
CA GLU A 153 3.70 -8.12 19.86
C GLU A 153 4.78 -7.06 19.56
N LEU A 154 5.63 -7.27 18.55
CA LEU A 154 6.65 -6.30 18.17
C LEU A 154 6.08 -5.05 17.48
N PHE A 155 4.95 -5.18 16.78
CA PHE A 155 4.30 -4.08 16.05
C PHE A 155 3.05 -3.55 16.74
N ARG A 156 2.77 -4.01 17.96
CA ARG A 156 1.64 -3.56 18.77
C ARG A 156 1.92 -2.26 19.50
#